data_AF-A0A1G5EYJ7-F1
#
_entry.id   AF-A0A1G5EYJ7-F1
#
_cell.length_a   1.000
_cell.length_b   1.000
_cell.length_c   1.000
_cell.angle_alpha   90.00
_cell.angle_beta   90.00
_cell.angle_gamma   90.00
#
_symmetry.space_group_name_H-M   'P 1'
#
loop_
_entity.id
_entity.type
_entity.pdbx_description
1 polymer ?
#
loop_
_entity_poly.entity_id
_entity_poly.type
_entity_poly.pdbx_seq_one_letter_code
_entity_poly.pdbx_strand_id
1 'polypeptide(L)'
;MINLEEKRLRREKLTIEKMIGIYCRRNHQRELCIECKALLEYAINKLRVCPFKERKPVCASCRIHCYVGEMKDNIKGVMRYSGPKMLLLYPIDTLAHILHTGLLWIFSSKKTND
;
A
#
# COMPACT_ATOMS: atom_id res chain seq x y z
N MET A 1 -15.47 13.89 -18.65
CA MET A 1 -14.03 13.54 -18.82
C MET A 1 -13.44 13.26 -17.45
N ILE A 2 -12.93 12.05 -17.18
CA ILE A 2 -12.31 11.75 -15.87
C ILE A 2 -10.84 12.21 -15.91
N ASN A 3 -10.48 13.13 -15.02
CA ASN A 3 -9.12 13.65 -14.84
C ASN A 3 -8.14 12.50 -14.46
N LEU A 4 -6.93 12.52 -15.01
CA LEU A 4 -5.90 11.50 -14.78
C LEU A 4 -5.50 11.42 -13.29
N GLU A 5 -5.45 12.56 -12.60
CA GLU A 5 -5.21 12.66 -11.14
C GLU A 5 -6.27 11.88 -10.35
N GLU A 6 -7.55 11.99 -10.72
CA GLU A 6 -8.64 11.24 -10.09
C GLU A 6 -8.56 9.75 -10.38
N LYS A 7 -8.21 9.35 -11.61
CA LYS A 7 -8.03 7.93 -11.95
C LYS A 7 -6.93 7.31 -11.10
N ARG A 8 -5.79 7.99 -10.97
CA ARG A 8 -4.66 7.54 -10.17
C ARG A 8 -5.03 7.46 -8.68
N LEU A 9 -5.67 8.49 -8.13
CA LEU A 9 -6.10 8.49 -6.72
C LEU A 9 -7.11 7.38 -6.43
N ARG A 10 -8.09 7.15 -7.32
CA ARG A 10 -9.05 6.04 -7.19
C ARG A 10 -8.35 4.69 -7.18
N ARG A 11 -7.41 4.45 -8.10
CA ARG A 11 -6.64 3.20 -8.13
C ARG A 11 -5.87 2.98 -6.83
N GLU A 12 -5.11 3.97 -6.38
CA GLU A 12 -4.31 3.82 -5.16
C GLU A 12 -5.16 3.65 -3.90
N LYS A 13 -6.32 4.33 -3.82
CA LYS A 13 -7.31 4.12 -2.75
C LYS A 13 -7.80 2.67 -2.74
N LEU A 14 -8.22 2.15 -3.89
CA LEU A 14 -8.71 0.77 -4.01
C LEU A 14 -7.61 -0.24 -3.65
N THR A 15 -6.37 0.00 -4.09
CA THR A 15 -5.23 -0.87 -3.76
C THR A 15 -5.00 -0.91 -2.24
N ILE A 16 -4.90 0.24 -1.57
CA ILE A 16 -4.60 0.26 -0.14
C ILE A 16 -5.75 -0.28 0.71
N GLU A 17 -7.00 -0.04 0.30
CA GLU A 17 -8.19 -0.62 0.92
C GLU A 17 -8.19 -2.14 0.88
N LYS A 18 -7.90 -2.73 -0.30
CA LYS A 18 -7.75 -4.18 -0.45
C LYS A 18 -6.62 -4.72 0.42
N MET A 19 -5.46 -4.07 0.42
CA MET A 19 -4.30 -4.50 1.20
C MET A 19 -4.60 -4.50 2.71
N ILE A 20 -5.24 -3.44 3.22
CA ILE A 20 -5.61 -3.35 4.63
C ILE A 20 -6.70 -4.37 4.96
N GLY A 21 -7.68 -4.59 4.09
CA GLY A 21 -8.72 -5.61 4.30
C GLY A 21 -8.16 -7.03 4.36
N ILE A 22 -7.19 -7.38 3.51
CA ILE A 22 -6.47 -8.66 3.55
C ILE A 22 -5.72 -8.83 4.88
N TYR A 23 -5.02 -7.79 5.32
CA TYR A 23 -4.27 -7.79 6.59
C TYR A 23 -5.21 -7.96 7.80
N CYS A 24 -6.27 -7.15 7.87
CA CYS A 24 -7.23 -7.16 8.97
C CYS A 24 -7.88 -8.53 9.14
N ARG A 25 -8.37 -9.14 8.04
CA ARG A 25 -9.01 -10.46 8.10
C ARG A 25 -8.07 -11.54 8.60
N ARG A 26 -6.77 -11.49 8.25
CA ARG A 26 -5.82 -12.49 8.74
C ARG A 26 -5.42 -12.27 10.18
N ASN A 27 -5.04 -11.04 10.53
CA ASN A 27 -4.36 -10.75 11.78
C ASN A 27 -5.34 -10.49 12.92
N HIS A 28 -6.51 -9.96 12.60
CA HIS A 28 -7.53 -9.63 13.58
C HIS A 28 -8.78 -10.50 13.48
N GLN A 29 -8.84 -11.42 12.49
CA GLN A 29 -9.93 -12.40 12.31
C GLN A 29 -11.34 -11.79 12.25
N ARG A 30 -11.43 -10.53 11.81
CA ARG A 30 -12.65 -9.75 11.72
C ARG A 30 -12.71 -8.96 10.42
N GLU A 31 -13.91 -8.55 10.04
CA GLU A 31 -14.10 -7.51 9.04
C GLU A 31 -13.44 -6.20 9.49
N LEU A 32 -13.21 -5.28 8.55
CA LEU A 32 -12.35 -4.10 8.73
C LEU A 32 -12.55 -3.41 10.10
N CYS A 33 -11.60 -3.61 11.02
CA CYS A 33 -11.72 -3.14 12.39
C CYS A 33 -11.44 -1.64 12.54
N ILE A 34 -11.70 -1.10 13.73
CA ILE A 34 -11.52 0.34 14.03
C ILE A 34 -10.08 0.80 13.75
N GLU A 35 -9.08 0.05 14.19
CA GLU A 35 -7.66 0.37 13.95
C GLU A 35 -7.32 0.36 12.45
N CYS A 36 -7.78 -0.66 11.71
CA CYS A 36 -7.56 -0.76 10.27
C CYS A 36 -8.33 0.32 9.49
N LYS A 37 -9.51 0.74 9.97
CA LYS A 37 -10.25 1.88 9.43
C LYS A 37 -9.47 3.17 9.62
N ALA A 38 -8.95 3.42 10.82
CA ALA A 38 -8.12 4.59 11.10
C ALA A 38 -6.86 4.64 10.22
N LEU A 39 -6.20 3.49 10.04
CA LEU A 39 -5.06 3.37 9.12
C LEU A 39 -5.43 3.66 7.67
N LEU A 40 -6.59 3.17 7.21
CA LEU A 40 -7.09 3.41 5.86
C LEU A 40 -7.41 4.88 5.63
N GLU A 41 -8.10 5.53 6.56
CA GLU A 41 -8.40 6.96 6.48
C GLU A 41 -7.12 7.81 6.46
N TYR A 42 -6.17 7.48 7.34
CA TYR A 42 -4.85 8.11 7.36
C TYR A 42 -4.15 7.98 6.00
N ALA A 43 -4.12 6.76 5.44
CA ALA A 43 -3.51 6.48 4.15
C ALA A 43 -4.17 7.27 3.01
N ILE A 44 -5.50 7.30 2.95
CA ILE A 44 -6.26 8.06 1.94
C ILE A 44 -5.94 9.56 2.04
N ASN A 45 -5.86 10.10 3.25
CA ASN A 45 -5.51 11.50 3.45
C ASN A 45 -4.11 11.80 2.89
N LYS A 46 -3.11 10.94 3.17
CA LYS A 46 -1.76 11.08 2.60
C LYS A 46 -1.71 10.96 1.08
N LEU A 47 -2.57 10.13 0.49
CA LEU A 47 -2.68 10.02 -0.98
C LEU A 47 -3.24 11.29 -1.60
N ARG A 48 -4.23 11.92 -0.95
CA ARG A 48 -4.90 13.14 -1.41
C ARG A 48 -3.96 14.34 -1.42
N VAL A 49 -3.15 14.51 -0.36
CA VAL A 49 -2.22 15.65 -0.23
C VAL A 49 -0.83 15.38 -0.80
N CYS A 50 -0.67 14.32 -1.59
CA CYS A 50 0.64 13.94 -2.10
C CYS A 50 1.19 14.97 -3.11
N PRO A 51 2.40 15.51 -2.90
CA PRO A 51 2.96 16.55 -3.79
C PRO A 51 3.33 16.01 -5.18
N PHE A 52 3.59 14.70 -5.30
CA PHE A 52 3.96 14.10 -6.59
C PHE A 52 2.77 13.86 -7.53
N LYS A 53 1.54 13.86 -7.00
CA LYS A 53 0.30 13.63 -7.76
C LYS A 53 0.44 12.47 -8.75
N GLU A 54 0.26 12.73 -10.04
CA GLU A 54 0.35 11.74 -11.13
C GLU A 54 1.76 11.15 -11.30
N ARG A 55 2.80 11.89 -10.92
CA ARG A 55 4.20 11.45 -10.95
C ARG A 55 4.61 10.72 -9.67
N LYS A 56 3.66 10.35 -8.80
CA LYS A 56 3.97 9.59 -7.57
C LYS A 56 4.57 8.23 -7.95
N PRO A 57 5.81 7.92 -7.50
CA PRO A 57 6.34 6.57 -7.61
C PRO A 57 5.58 5.63 -6.66
N VAL A 58 5.87 4.34 -6.77
CA VAL A 58 5.41 3.36 -5.78
C VAL A 58 5.88 3.75 -4.38
N CYS A 59 5.06 3.50 -3.34
CA CYS A 59 5.36 3.95 -1.98
C CYS A 59 6.73 3.45 -1.46
N ALA A 60 7.16 2.25 -1.87
CA ALA A 60 8.45 1.69 -1.51
C ALA A 60 9.66 2.46 -2.08
N SER A 61 9.49 3.08 -3.26
CA SER A 61 10.52 3.87 -3.95
C SER A 61 10.29 5.38 -3.78
N CYS A 62 9.34 5.78 -2.93
CA CYS A 62 9.02 7.18 -2.72
C CYS A 62 10.10 7.86 -1.88
N ARG A 63 10.67 8.94 -2.43
CA ARG A 63 11.69 9.76 -1.73
C ARG A 63 11.17 10.52 -0.51
N ILE A 64 9.85 10.60 -0.32
CA ILE A 64 9.22 11.24 0.85
C ILE A 64 8.63 10.16 1.75
N HIS A 65 9.06 10.16 3.01
CA HIS A 65 8.48 9.31 4.06
C HIS A 65 7.26 9.99 4.68
N CYS A 66 6.10 9.87 4.00
CA CYS A 66 4.87 10.56 4.42
C CYS A 66 4.11 9.90 5.59
N TYR A 67 4.48 8.67 5.95
CA TYR A 67 3.94 7.96 7.12
C TYR A 67 4.86 8.17 8.33
N VAL A 68 4.27 8.44 9.50
CA VAL A 68 4.99 8.77 10.74
C VAL A 68 4.51 7.90 11.90
N GLY A 69 5.38 7.71 12.90
CA GLY A 69 5.08 6.99 14.14
C GLY A 69 4.50 5.60 13.90
N GLU A 70 3.54 5.21 14.74
CA GLU A 70 2.87 3.91 14.70
C GLU A 70 2.19 3.62 13.35
N MET A 71 1.63 4.65 12.70
CA MET A 71 1.01 4.51 11.37
C MET A 71 2.00 4.02 10.31
N LYS A 72 3.29 4.37 10.45
CA LYS A 72 4.36 3.90 9.55
C LYS A 72 4.61 2.41 9.70
N ASP A 73 4.62 1.93 10.93
CA ASP A 73 4.90 0.52 11.21
C ASP A 73 3.68 -0.34 10.87
N ASN A 74 2.48 0.15 11.17
CA ASN A 74 1.21 -0.46 10.77
C ASN A 74 1.11 -0.62 9.25
N ILE A 75 1.39 0.44 8.46
CA ILE A 75 1.32 0.31 7.00
C ILE A 75 2.41 -0.59 6.43
N LYS A 76 3.61 -0.62 7.03
CA LYS A 76 4.67 -1.56 6.64
C LYS A 76 4.25 -3.00 6.86
N GLY A 77 3.61 -3.30 8.00
CA GLY A 77 3.03 -4.60 8.29
C GLY A 77 2.00 -5.02 7.23
N VAL A 78 1.10 -4.10 6.88
CA VAL A 78 0.12 -4.30 5.80
C VAL A 78 0.82 -4.56 4.45
N MET A 79 1.79 -3.73 4.06
CA MET A 79 2.51 -3.87 2.79
C MET A 79 3.24 -5.20 2.70
N ARG A 80 3.94 -5.60 3.76
CA ARG A 80 4.71 -6.84 3.85
C ARG A 80 3.82 -8.08 3.78
N TYR A 81 2.68 -8.07 4.47
CA TYR A 81 1.78 -9.21 4.50
C TYR A 81 0.93 -9.32 3.23
N SER A 82 0.36 -8.20 2.80
CA SER A 82 -0.63 -8.16 1.71
C SER A 82 0.01 -8.04 0.34
N GLY A 83 1.20 -7.44 0.20
CA GLY A 83 1.90 -7.27 -1.08
C GLY A 83 2.06 -8.56 -1.88
N PRO A 84 2.68 -9.63 -1.31
CA PRO A 84 2.79 -10.93 -1.98
C PRO A 84 1.43 -11.58 -2.28
N LYS A 85 0.38 -11.25 -1.52
CA LYS A 85 -0.97 -11.81 -1.69
C LYS A 85 -1.79 -11.06 -2.74
N MET A 86 -1.47 -9.80 -2.99
CA MET A 86 -2.04 -9.03 -4.09
C MET A 86 -1.66 -9.62 -5.45
N LEU A 87 -0.44 -10.18 -5.59
CA LEU A 87 0.00 -10.93 -6.77
C LEU A 87 -0.94 -12.09 -7.12
N LEU A 88 -1.43 -12.80 -6.10
CA LEU A 88 -2.27 -13.98 -6.25
C LEU A 88 -3.75 -13.64 -6.54
N LEU A 89 -4.22 -12.46 -6.10
CA LEU A 89 -5.63 -12.06 -6.16
C LEU A 89 -5.91 -11.03 -7.27
N TYR A 90 -4.92 -10.27 -7.72
CA TYR A 90 -5.05 -9.21 -8.74
C TYR A 90 -3.87 -9.24 -9.73
N PRO A 91 -3.82 -10.25 -10.64
CA PRO A 91 -2.66 -10.51 -11.48
C PRO A 91 -2.32 -9.39 -12.47
N ILE A 92 -3.32 -8.65 -12.98
CA ILE A 92 -3.12 -7.58 -13.99
C ILE A 92 -2.50 -6.33 -13.35
N ASP A 93 -2.97 -5.91 -12.18
CA ASP A 93 -2.42 -4.76 -11.45
C ASP A 93 -0.95 -5.01 -11.06
N THR A 94 -0.58 -6.27 -10.89
CA THR A 94 0.75 -6.63 -10.46
C THR A 94 1.76 -6.76 -11.58
N LEU A 95 1.33 -7.06 -12.82
CA LEU A 95 2.23 -7.01 -13.98
C LEU A 95 2.78 -5.60 -14.21
N ALA A 96 1.94 -4.56 -14.07
CA ALA A 96 2.35 -3.16 -14.13
C ALA A 96 3.31 -2.76 -13.00
N HIS A 97 3.17 -3.39 -11.81
CA HIS A 97 4.07 -3.18 -10.69
C HIS A 97 5.42 -3.91 -10.87
N ILE A 98 5.41 -5.12 -11.43
CA ILE A 98 6.60 -5.93 -11.70
C ILE A 98 7.49 -5.27 -12.76
N LEU A 99 6.89 -4.76 -13.86
CA LEU A 99 7.62 -4.09 -14.94
C LEU A 99 8.31 -2.79 -14.50
N HIS A 100 7.78 -2.11 -13.47
CA HIS A 100 8.36 -0.86 -12.97
C HIS A 100 9.32 -1.08 -11.78
N THR A 101 9.25 -2.21 -11.07
CA THR A 101 9.89 -2.33 -9.74
C THR A 101 10.99 -3.40 -9.64
N GLY A 102 11.12 -4.33 -10.59
CA GLY A 102 12.15 -5.37 -10.51
C GLY A 102 11.94 -6.35 -9.34
N LEU A 103 12.41 -7.59 -9.48
CA LEU A 103 12.12 -8.72 -8.60
C LEU A 103 12.56 -8.59 -7.12
N LEU A 104 13.16 -7.47 -6.71
CA LEU A 104 13.91 -7.36 -5.45
C LEU A 104 13.04 -7.28 -4.17
N TRP A 105 11.74 -7.01 -4.28
CA TRP A 105 10.87 -6.97 -3.08
C TRP A 105 10.39 -8.36 -2.63
N ILE A 106 10.54 -9.39 -3.48
CA ILE A 106 10.16 -10.77 -3.12
C ILE A 106 11.13 -11.36 -2.08
N PHE A 107 12.37 -10.85 -2.02
CA PHE A 107 13.45 -11.43 -1.21
C PHE A 107 14.07 -10.51 -0.14
N SER A 108 13.71 -9.23 -0.06
CA SER A 108 14.25 -8.36 1.00
C SER A 108 13.48 -8.53 2.33
N SER A 109 13.57 -9.75 2.85
CA SER A 109 13.15 -10.14 4.19
C SER A 109 14.13 -11.16 4.78
N LYS A 110 15.40 -10.75 4.90
CA LYS A 110 16.40 -11.19 5.89
C LYS A 110 17.34 -9.99 6.01
N LYS A 111 17.43 -9.30 7.16
CA LYS A 111 18.11 -9.79 8.35
C LYS A 111 17.65 -8.97 9.57
N THR A 112 17.22 -9.66 10.63
CA THR A 112 17.36 -9.20 12.02
C THR A 112 18.86 -9.17 12.36
N ASN A 113 19.36 -8.08 12.94
CA ASN A 113 20.36 -8.10 14.02
C ASN A 113 20.58 -6.66 14.50
N ASP A 114 20.42 -6.49 15.81
CA ASP A 114 20.90 -5.40 16.69
C ASP A 114 20.68 -3.93 16.28
#